data_AF-A0A4U1JEA8-F1
#
_entry.id   AF-A0A4U1JEA8-F1
#
_cell.length_a   1.000
_cell.length_b   1.000
_cell.length_c   1.000
_cell.angle_alpha   90.00
_cell.angle_beta   90.00
_cell.angle_gamma   90.00
#
_symmetry.space_group_name_H-M   'P 1'
#
loop_
_entity.id
_entity.type
_entity.pdbx_description
1 polymer ?
#
loop_
_entity_poly.entity_id
_entity_poly.type
_entity_poly.pdbx_seq_one_letter_code
_entity_poly.pdbx_strand_id
1 'polypeptide(L)'
;MNGLRAFSLVFLLATSAVACSAPKPEPEIASSATQPGYAQDYPTVVQQIVKDFGRDDDDARTLTSGFSEYPKGLKAPDWSVVGDIHRTANDAGRSHAYVERHREVQGAAAFFLAEQDEIVKKVGGSATYAAKQKGCEVDLSGVVNKSLTDSVGKQLEKRLRERNEAHSIIDRHRTELGKEDAATLEEQADQLSRASYLVHIAMVEEKVRLRALIEEAEQVKKTLDDYIARERASQGKGKEADQKASEARITRAQESKAQIDGSLTQAREMEKKMEERVAAAQKRHADALNALLADVDKRAKDAGQKK
;
A
#
# COMPACT_ATOMS: atom_id res chain seq x y z
N MET A 1 13.54 -52.89 -65.79
CA MET A 1 14.34 -53.72 -64.86
C MET A 1 14.10 -53.18 -63.47
N ASN A 2 13.40 -53.97 -62.65
CA ASN A 2 13.04 -53.66 -61.27
C ASN A 2 14.25 -53.89 -60.35
N GLY A 3 14.50 -52.98 -59.42
CA GLY A 3 15.50 -53.14 -58.35
C GLY A 3 15.01 -52.49 -57.06
N LEU A 4 14.57 -53.33 -56.12
CA LEU A 4 14.18 -53.01 -54.74
C LEU A 4 15.37 -52.62 -53.84
N ARG A 5 15.01 -52.02 -52.68
CA ARG A 5 15.68 -51.94 -51.36
C ARG A 5 16.11 -50.50 -51.01
N ALA A 6 15.97 -49.96 -49.80
CA ALA A 6 15.39 -50.38 -48.52
C ALA A 6 15.28 -49.13 -47.61
N PHE A 7 14.50 -49.26 -46.53
CA PHE A 7 14.39 -48.45 -45.31
C PHE A 7 15.51 -47.42 -44.99
N SER A 8 15.10 -46.22 -44.57
CA SER A 8 15.59 -45.57 -43.35
C SER A 8 14.59 -44.54 -42.83
N LEU A 9 14.02 -44.86 -41.66
CA LEU A 9 13.28 -43.98 -40.76
C LEU A 9 14.29 -43.18 -39.91
N VAL A 10 13.84 -42.07 -39.31
CA VAL A 10 14.49 -41.28 -38.24
C VAL A 10 15.38 -40.11 -38.69
N PHE A 11 14.86 -38.88 -38.57
CA PHE A 11 15.35 -37.87 -37.61
C PHE A 11 14.36 -36.69 -37.53
N LEU A 12 13.40 -36.79 -36.61
CA LEU A 12 12.67 -35.64 -36.08
C LEU A 12 13.48 -35.15 -34.88
N LEU A 13 14.24 -34.06 -35.00
CA LEU A 13 14.86 -33.41 -33.85
C LEU A 13 14.63 -31.89 -33.88
N ALA A 14 13.63 -31.52 -33.09
CA ALA A 14 13.61 -30.37 -32.17
C ALA A 14 14.47 -29.15 -32.55
N THR A 15 13.88 -28.20 -33.30
CA THR A 15 14.21 -26.79 -33.13
C THR A 15 13.51 -26.29 -31.86
N SER A 16 14.18 -26.47 -30.73
CA SER A 16 13.85 -25.82 -29.47
C SER A 16 13.86 -24.31 -29.68
N ALA A 17 12.66 -23.73 -29.70
CA ALA A 17 12.45 -22.30 -29.63
C ALA A 17 13.05 -21.79 -28.32
N VAL A 18 14.28 -21.27 -28.38
CA VAL A 18 14.84 -20.42 -27.34
C VAL A 18 14.15 -19.05 -27.48
N ALA A 19 12.87 -19.00 -27.10
CA ALA A 19 12.20 -17.74 -26.82
C ALA A 19 12.71 -17.26 -25.46
N CYS A 20 13.94 -16.76 -25.45
CA CYS A 20 14.42 -15.88 -24.40
C CYS A 20 13.41 -14.75 -24.28
N SER A 21 12.66 -14.75 -23.18
CA SER A 21 11.81 -13.64 -22.76
C SER A 21 12.69 -12.42 -22.54
N ALA A 22 12.90 -11.62 -23.58
CA ALA A 22 13.27 -10.23 -23.39
C ALA A 22 12.24 -9.64 -22.41
N PRO A 23 12.65 -8.91 -21.37
CA PRO A 23 11.70 -8.20 -20.53
C PRO A 23 10.82 -7.37 -21.47
N LYS A 24 9.50 -7.55 -21.35
CA LYS A 24 8.54 -6.75 -22.11
C LYS A 24 8.92 -5.28 -21.88
N PRO A 25 8.93 -4.43 -22.92
CA PRO A 25 9.24 -3.02 -22.73
C PRO A 25 8.36 -2.49 -21.60
N GLU A 26 9.00 -1.90 -20.60
CA GLU A 26 8.29 -1.26 -19.49
C GLU A 26 7.36 -0.20 -20.07
N PRO A 27 6.16 0.00 -19.50
CA PRO A 27 5.29 1.08 -19.94
C PRO A 27 6.02 2.42 -19.89
N GLU A 28 6.04 3.15 -21.01
CA GLU A 28 6.55 4.52 -21.03
C GLU A 28 5.50 5.43 -20.39
N ILE A 29 5.82 5.96 -19.21
CA ILE A 29 4.94 6.88 -18.46
C ILE A 29 5.52 8.29 -18.62
N ALA A 30 4.79 9.17 -19.32
CA ALA A 30 5.16 10.57 -19.45
C ALA A 30 4.97 11.30 -18.11
N SER A 31 5.90 12.21 -17.76
CA SER A 31 5.73 13.06 -16.57
C SER A 31 4.50 13.95 -16.69
N SER A 32 3.74 14.04 -15.60
CA SER A 32 2.58 14.94 -15.48
C SER A 32 2.98 16.38 -15.14
N ALA A 33 4.28 16.70 -14.99
CA ALA A 33 4.76 18.03 -14.62
C ALA A 33 4.36 19.14 -15.62
N THR A 34 4.02 18.79 -16.86
CA THR A 34 3.51 19.72 -17.89
C THR A 34 1.99 19.93 -17.85
N GLN A 35 1.28 19.20 -16.99
CA GLN A 35 -0.18 19.25 -16.89
C GLN A 35 -0.62 20.24 -15.79
N PRO A 36 -1.45 21.26 -16.10
CA PRO A 36 -1.83 22.28 -15.11
C PRO A 36 -2.55 21.73 -13.88
N GLY A 37 -3.42 20.73 -14.03
CA GLY A 37 -4.14 20.13 -12.89
C GLY A 37 -3.18 19.48 -11.89
N TYR A 38 -2.25 18.66 -12.39
CA TYR A 38 -1.18 18.08 -11.58
C TYR A 38 -0.33 19.17 -10.90
N ALA A 39 0.05 20.19 -11.66
CA ALA A 39 0.87 21.28 -11.13
C ALA A 39 0.17 22.08 -10.01
N GLN A 40 -1.15 22.23 -10.08
CA GLN A 40 -1.94 22.89 -9.03
C GLN A 40 -2.01 22.07 -7.73
N ASP A 41 -2.00 20.74 -7.81
CA ASP A 41 -2.08 19.85 -6.65
C ASP A 41 -0.70 19.45 -6.09
N TYR A 42 0.37 19.81 -6.80
CA TYR A 42 1.74 19.42 -6.50
C TYR A 42 2.17 19.70 -5.04
N PRO A 43 1.95 20.90 -4.44
CA PRO A 43 2.30 21.15 -3.03
C PRO A 43 1.65 20.16 -2.06
N THR A 44 0.38 19.82 -2.30
CA THR A 44 -0.38 18.85 -1.49
C THR A 44 0.23 17.46 -1.61
N VAL A 45 0.60 17.02 -2.82
CA VAL A 45 1.22 15.70 -3.03
C VAL A 45 2.58 15.62 -2.30
N VAL A 46 3.40 16.66 -2.39
CA VAL A 46 4.70 16.73 -1.69
C VAL A 46 4.52 16.61 -0.18
N GLN A 47 3.61 17.41 0.39
CA GLN A 47 3.32 17.39 1.83
C GLN A 47 2.78 16.04 2.29
N GLN A 48 1.92 15.41 1.48
CA GLN A 48 1.34 14.11 1.80
C GLN A 48 2.41 13.02 1.90
N ILE A 49 3.40 12.99 1.00
CA ILE A 49 4.50 12.01 1.08
C ILE A 49 5.38 12.21 2.32
N VAL A 50 5.67 13.47 2.67
CA VAL A 50 6.44 13.77 3.89
C VAL A 50 5.68 13.29 5.13
N LYS A 51 4.35 13.47 5.15
CA LYS A 51 3.48 13.00 6.22
C LYS A 51 3.39 11.47 6.28
N ASP A 52 3.19 10.83 5.13
CA ASP A 52 3.08 9.36 5.03
C ASP A 52 4.38 8.70 5.50
N PHE A 53 5.55 9.19 5.08
CA PHE A 53 6.84 8.69 5.59
C PHE A 53 7.01 8.84 7.10
N GLY A 54 6.56 9.97 7.66
CA GLY A 54 6.55 10.18 9.10
C GLY A 54 5.69 9.14 9.83
N ARG A 55 4.45 8.96 9.35
CA ARG A 55 3.50 7.99 9.90
C ARG A 55 4.04 6.56 9.78
N ASP A 56 4.56 6.19 8.62
CA ASP A 56 4.99 4.82 8.34
C ASP A 56 6.23 4.43 9.17
N ASP A 57 7.15 5.36 9.45
CA ASP A 57 8.25 5.15 10.41
C ASP A 57 7.74 5.01 11.86
N ASP A 58 6.80 5.85 12.28
CA ASP A 58 6.20 5.77 13.63
C ASP A 58 5.40 4.47 13.83
N ASP A 59 4.65 4.05 12.81
CA ASP A 59 3.91 2.79 12.78
C ASP A 59 4.87 1.59 12.83
N ALA A 60 5.93 1.61 12.01
CA ALA A 60 6.96 0.58 12.04
C ALA A 60 7.63 0.50 13.42
N ARG A 61 7.92 1.65 14.06
CA ARG A 61 8.45 1.70 15.44
C ARG A 61 7.49 1.05 16.43
N THR A 62 6.20 1.39 16.33
CA THR A 62 5.17 0.89 17.24
C THR A 62 5.04 -0.64 17.12
N LEU A 63 4.90 -1.14 15.89
CA LEU A 63 4.79 -2.58 15.63
C LEU A 63 6.02 -3.35 16.11
N THR A 64 7.22 -2.89 15.73
CA THR A 64 8.48 -3.57 16.10
C THR A 64 8.72 -3.57 17.62
N SER A 65 8.28 -2.54 18.34
CA SER A 65 8.36 -2.52 19.81
C SER A 65 7.47 -3.56 20.49
N GLY A 66 6.41 -4.02 19.81
CA GLY A 66 5.50 -5.05 20.32
C GLY A 66 6.02 -6.48 20.18
N PHE A 67 7.04 -6.72 19.36
CA PHE A 67 7.51 -8.09 19.05
C PHE A 67 7.94 -8.87 20.31
N SER A 68 8.50 -8.21 21.33
CA SER A 68 8.91 -8.87 22.58
C SER A 68 7.74 -9.42 23.39
N GLU A 69 6.52 -8.93 23.16
CA GLU A 69 5.33 -9.36 23.87
C GLU A 69 4.62 -10.53 23.17
N TYR A 70 4.93 -10.80 21.89
CA TYR A 70 4.25 -11.82 21.10
C TYR A 70 4.28 -13.22 21.74
N PRO A 71 5.43 -13.74 22.23
CA PRO A 71 5.45 -15.05 22.86
C PRO A 71 4.63 -15.11 24.16
N LYS A 72 4.43 -13.98 24.85
CA LYS A 72 3.67 -13.93 26.12
C LYS A 72 2.16 -14.02 25.90
N GLY A 73 1.68 -13.69 24.71
CA GLY A 73 0.27 -13.80 24.33
C GLY A 73 -0.18 -15.23 23.98
N LEU A 74 0.75 -16.19 23.94
CA LEU A 74 0.49 -17.57 23.58
C LEU A 74 0.48 -18.47 24.82
N LYS A 75 -0.43 -19.43 24.88
CA LYS A 75 -0.61 -20.28 26.08
C LYS A 75 0.39 -21.42 26.13
N ALA A 76 0.34 -22.33 25.15
CA ALA A 76 1.23 -23.48 25.05
C ALA A 76 1.25 -24.03 23.61
N PRO A 77 1.59 -23.21 22.60
CA PRO A 77 1.60 -23.64 21.21
C PRO A 77 2.79 -24.58 20.92
N ASP A 78 2.78 -25.20 19.74
CA ASP A 78 4.03 -25.71 19.16
C ASP A 78 4.92 -24.52 18.76
N TRP A 79 6.01 -24.30 19.50
CA TRP A 79 6.91 -23.17 19.29
C TRP A 79 7.70 -23.29 18.00
N SER A 80 7.87 -24.49 17.43
CA SER A 80 8.49 -24.66 16.12
C SER A 80 7.57 -24.10 15.04
N VAL A 81 6.27 -24.41 15.13
CA VAL A 81 5.23 -23.85 14.24
C VAL A 81 5.13 -22.34 14.39
N VAL A 82 5.16 -21.81 15.63
CA VAL A 82 5.18 -20.36 15.89
C VAL A 82 6.36 -19.69 15.19
N GLY A 83 7.57 -20.27 15.30
CA GLY A 83 8.76 -19.73 14.65
C GLY A 83 8.63 -19.69 13.13
N ASP A 84 8.05 -20.72 12.53
CA ASP A 84 7.80 -20.78 11.09
C ASP A 84 6.77 -19.74 10.64
N ILE A 85 5.70 -19.55 11.40
CA ILE A 85 4.69 -18.50 11.17
C ILE A 85 5.35 -17.12 11.20
N HIS A 86 6.16 -16.81 12.23
CA HIS A 86 6.79 -15.50 12.36
C HIS A 86 7.78 -15.20 11.23
N ARG A 87 8.61 -16.18 10.84
CA ARG A 87 9.54 -16.03 9.70
C ARG A 87 8.78 -15.82 8.39
N THR A 88 7.76 -16.66 8.16
CA THR A 88 6.94 -16.60 6.94
C THR A 88 6.17 -15.29 6.84
N ALA A 89 5.65 -14.77 7.95
CA ALA A 89 4.96 -13.49 7.98
C ALA A 89 5.89 -12.33 7.64
N ASN A 90 7.10 -12.32 8.20
CA ASN A 90 8.13 -11.33 7.86
C ASN A 90 8.50 -11.37 6.36
N ASP A 91 8.66 -12.56 5.80
CA ASP A 91 9.01 -12.71 4.38
C ASP A 91 7.84 -12.35 3.47
N ALA A 92 6.61 -12.69 3.87
CA ALA A 92 5.40 -12.32 3.15
C ALA A 92 5.30 -10.80 2.98
N GLY A 93 5.61 -10.01 4.01
CA GLY A 93 5.56 -8.55 3.96
C GLY A 93 6.40 -7.90 2.85
N ARG A 94 7.42 -8.60 2.34
CA ARG A 94 8.31 -8.15 1.25
C ARG A 94 8.07 -8.90 -0.06
N SER A 95 7.17 -9.89 -0.04
CA SER A 95 6.84 -10.67 -1.22
C SER A 95 6.09 -9.81 -2.23
N HIS A 96 6.37 -10.01 -3.52
CA HIS A 96 5.67 -9.29 -4.59
C HIS A 96 4.15 -9.43 -4.49
N ALA A 97 3.65 -10.65 -4.21
CA ALA A 97 2.22 -10.91 -4.13
C ALA A 97 1.54 -10.12 -3.00
N TYR A 98 2.19 -10.00 -1.84
CA TYR A 98 1.69 -9.20 -0.73
C TYR A 98 1.75 -7.71 -1.03
N VAL A 99 2.86 -7.23 -1.61
CA VAL A 99 3.04 -5.81 -1.98
C VAL A 99 1.96 -5.36 -2.97
N GLU A 100 1.73 -6.12 -4.04
CA GLU A 100 0.68 -5.80 -5.01
C GLU A 100 -0.70 -5.78 -4.36
N ARG A 101 -0.99 -6.78 -3.52
CA ARG A 101 -2.26 -6.84 -2.81
C ARG A 101 -2.42 -5.70 -1.81
N HIS A 102 -1.35 -5.29 -1.15
CA HIS A 102 -1.37 -4.14 -0.24
C HIS A 102 -1.68 -2.85 -1.00
N ARG A 103 -1.08 -2.63 -2.18
CA ARG A 103 -1.38 -1.50 -3.06
C ARG A 103 -2.85 -1.49 -3.51
N GLU A 104 -3.37 -2.65 -3.94
CA GLU A 104 -4.79 -2.81 -4.29
C GLU A 104 -5.71 -2.45 -3.10
N VAL A 105 -5.40 -2.97 -1.91
CA VAL A 105 -6.17 -2.75 -0.69
C VAL A 105 -6.12 -1.28 -0.27
N GLN A 106 -4.96 -0.63 -0.30
CA GLN A 106 -4.81 0.78 0.02
C GLN A 106 -5.59 1.66 -0.96
N GLY A 107 -5.54 1.37 -2.26
CA GLY A 107 -6.33 2.08 -3.27
C GLY A 107 -7.84 1.96 -3.02
N ALA A 108 -8.31 0.75 -2.71
CA ALA A 108 -9.72 0.51 -2.38
C ALA A 108 -10.15 1.21 -1.08
N ALA A 109 -9.30 1.21 -0.06
CA ALA A 109 -9.53 1.93 1.19
C ALA A 109 -9.61 3.45 0.96
N ALA A 110 -8.68 4.01 0.19
CA ALA A 110 -8.63 5.42 -0.13
C ALA A 110 -9.89 5.86 -0.90
N PHE A 111 -10.31 5.08 -1.91
CA PHE A 111 -11.56 5.33 -2.62
C PHE A 111 -12.77 5.28 -1.68
N PHE A 112 -12.89 4.24 -0.86
CA PHE A 112 -14.01 4.11 0.06
C PHE A 112 -14.10 5.28 1.03
N LEU A 113 -12.97 5.71 1.61
CA LEU A 113 -12.93 6.85 2.53
C LEU A 113 -13.28 8.17 1.83
N ALA A 114 -12.81 8.38 0.59
CA ALA A 114 -13.12 9.59 -0.17
C ALA A 114 -14.61 9.72 -0.51
N GLU A 115 -15.27 8.59 -0.82
CA GLU A 115 -16.67 8.55 -1.24
C GLU A 115 -17.64 8.21 -0.09
N GLN A 116 -17.12 7.96 1.12
CA GLN A 116 -17.87 7.39 2.24
C GLN A 116 -19.12 8.20 2.56
N ASP A 117 -18.98 9.52 2.70
CA ASP A 117 -20.07 10.40 3.12
C ASP A 117 -21.23 10.39 2.13
N GLU A 118 -20.96 10.44 0.82
CA GLU A 118 -22.00 10.42 -0.20
C GLU A 118 -22.63 9.03 -0.31
N ILE A 119 -21.85 7.96 -0.21
CA ILE A 119 -22.36 6.57 -0.16
C ILE A 119 -23.30 6.41 1.04
N VAL A 120 -22.86 6.81 2.24
CA VAL A 120 -23.64 6.71 3.48
C VAL A 120 -24.91 7.54 3.39
N LYS A 121 -24.83 8.77 2.87
CA LYS A 121 -25.99 9.63 2.69
C LYS A 121 -27.03 9.01 1.75
N LYS A 122 -26.60 8.44 0.62
CA LYS A 122 -27.51 7.83 -0.36
C LYS A 122 -28.10 6.51 0.13
N VAL A 123 -27.27 5.62 0.66
CA VAL A 123 -27.70 4.29 1.14
C VAL A 123 -28.50 4.43 2.43
N GLY A 124 -28.00 5.21 3.39
CA GLY A 124 -28.68 5.53 4.65
C GLY A 124 -30.00 6.22 4.43
N GLY A 125 -30.04 7.25 3.58
CA GLY A 125 -31.29 7.94 3.21
C GLY A 125 -32.32 7.01 2.58
N SER A 126 -31.90 6.11 1.70
CA SER A 126 -32.78 5.12 1.07
C SER A 126 -33.32 4.09 2.07
N ALA A 127 -32.46 3.61 2.98
CA ALA A 127 -32.86 2.68 4.04
C ALA A 127 -33.85 3.33 5.02
N THR A 128 -33.55 4.55 5.49
CA THR A 128 -34.45 5.34 6.35
C THR A 128 -35.79 5.60 5.66
N TYR A 129 -35.78 5.91 4.36
CA TYR A 129 -37.01 6.11 3.59
C TYR A 129 -37.86 4.83 3.50
N ALA A 130 -37.24 3.69 3.19
CA ALA A 130 -37.93 2.40 3.14
C ALA A 130 -38.49 1.98 4.52
N ALA A 131 -37.79 2.30 5.61
CA ALA A 131 -38.28 2.07 6.97
C ALA A 131 -39.53 2.93 7.27
N LYS A 132 -39.49 4.22 6.91
CA LYS A 132 -40.64 5.13 7.06
C LYS A 132 -41.86 4.67 6.27
N GLN A 133 -41.67 4.16 5.05
CA GLN A 133 -42.77 3.59 4.25
C GLN A 133 -43.47 2.41 4.94
N LYS A 134 -42.79 1.72 5.86
CA LYS A 134 -43.35 0.62 6.66
C LYS A 134 -43.81 1.05 8.05
N GLY A 135 -43.89 2.35 8.31
CA GLY A 135 -44.30 2.90 9.61
C GLY A 135 -43.21 2.89 10.68
N CYS A 136 -41.94 2.71 10.32
CA CYS A 136 -40.82 2.77 11.25
C CYS A 136 -40.13 4.15 11.17
N GLU A 137 -40.22 4.95 12.23
CA GLU A 137 -39.56 6.27 12.33
C GLU A 137 -38.15 6.16 12.94
N VAL A 138 -37.25 5.47 12.24
CA VAL A 138 -35.84 5.32 12.65
C VAL A 138 -34.92 5.87 11.56
N ASP A 139 -33.90 6.63 11.96
CA ASP A 139 -32.78 6.98 11.07
C ASP A 139 -31.73 5.87 11.09
N LEU A 140 -31.47 5.29 9.92
CA LEU A 140 -30.55 4.17 9.73
C LEU A 140 -29.17 4.63 9.25
N SER A 141 -28.93 5.93 9.04
CA SER A 141 -27.67 6.44 8.47
C SER A 141 -26.44 6.04 9.29
N GLY A 142 -26.51 6.13 10.63
CA GLY A 142 -25.42 5.72 11.52
C GLY A 142 -25.14 4.21 11.49
N VAL A 143 -26.20 3.38 11.42
CA VAL A 143 -26.08 1.92 11.32
C VAL A 143 -25.46 1.51 9.99
N VAL A 144 -25.88 2.16 8.90
CA VAL A 144 -25.32 1.95 7.56
C VAL A 144 -23.84 2.33 7.54
N ASN A 145 -23.46 3.49 8.08
CA ASN A 145 -22.06 3.91 8.10
C ASN A 145 -21.17 2.89 8.82
N LYS A 146 -21.56 2.49 10.04
CA LYS A 146 -20.81 1.50 10.81
C LYS A 146 -20.72 0.17 10.06
N SER A 147 -21.83 -0.34 9.54
CA SER A 147 -21.88 -1.64 8.87
C SER A 147 -21.02 -1.65 7.60
N LEU A 148 -21.04 -0.56 6.82
CA LEU A 148 -20.20 -0.42 5.62
C LEU A 148 -18.72 -0.37 6.00
N THR A 149 -18.35 0.46 6.98
CA THR A 149 -16.96 0.59 7.46
C THR A 149 -16.42 -0.75 7.93
N ASP A 150 -17.17 -1.44 8.80
CA ASP A 150 -16.77 -2.75 9.34
C ASP A 150 -16.66 -3.81 8.24
N SER A 151 -17.62 -3.83 7.30
CA SER A 151 -17.65 -4.83 6.23
C SER A 151 -16.53 -4.61 5.22
N VAL A 152 -16.31 -3.37 4.78
CA VAL A 152 -15.21 -3.03 3.87
C VAL A 152 -13.88 -3.32 4.54
N GLY A 153 -13.67 -2.86 5.77
CA GLY A 153 -12.45 -3.13 6.53
C GLY A 153 -12.12 -4.62 6.62
N LYS A 154 -13.08 -5.45 7.02
CA LYS A 154 -12.90 -6.92 7.10
C LYS A 154 -12.60 -7.56 5.74
N GLN A 155 -13.24 -7.10 4.66
CA GLN A 155 -12.97 -7.63 3.32
C GLN A 155 -11.57 -7.26 2.83
N LEU A 156 -11.10 -6.05 3.13
CA LEU A 156 -9.76 -5.60 2.81
C LEU A 156 -8.69 -6.36 3.61
N GLU A 157 -8.91 -6.54 4.90
CA GLU A 157 -8.06 -7.35 5.78
C GLU A 157 -7.97 -8.79 5.28
N LYS A 158 -9.11 -9.44 5.02
CA LYS A 158 -9.16 -10.80 4.46
C LYS A 158 -8.35 -10.90 3.15
N ARG A 159 -8.53 -9.94 2.24
CA ARG A 159 -7.82 -9.90 0.97
C ARG A 159 -6.30 -9.81 1.13
N LEU A 160 -5.82 -9.13 2.17
CA LEU A 160 -4.40 -9.05 2.49
C LEU A 160 -3.88 -10.36 3.08
N ARG A 161 -4.64 -10.97 4.01
CA ARG A 161 -4.33 -12.27 4.61
C ARG A 161 -4.21 -13.39 3.58
N GLU A 162 -5.07 -13.38 2.55
CA GLU A 162 -5.01 -14.33 1.42
C GLU A 162 -3.67 -14.30 0.65
N ARG A 163 -2.84 -13.26 0.83
CA ARG A 163 -1.51 -13.13 0.24
C ARG A 163 -0.38 -13.15 1.26
N ASN A 164 -0.67 -13.54 2.50
CA ASN A 164 0.32 -13.75 3.54
C ASN A 164 0.38 -15.25 3.87
N GLU A 165 1.44 -15.92 3.43
CA GLU A 165 1.61 -17.38 3.55
C GLU A 165 1.63 -17.87 5.02
N ALA A 166 1.88 -17.00 5.99
CA ALA A 166 1.78 -17.34 7.41
C ALA A 166 0.36 -17.77 7.79
N HIS A 167 -0.68 -17.19 7.18
CA HIS A 167 -2.07 -17.59 7.41
C HIS A 167 -2.34 -19.00 6.89
N SER A 168 -1.71 -19.40 5.78
CA SER A 168 -1.77 -20.78 5.26
C SER A 168 -1.14 -21.77 6.25
N ILE A 169 -0.07 -21.39 6.97
CA ILE A 169 0.55 -22.23 8.01
C ILE A 169 -0.38 -22.35 9.22
N ILE A 170 -0.95 -21.23 9.67
CA ILE A 170 -1.90 -21.20 10.81
C ILE A 170 -3.13 -22.07 10.52
N ASP A 171 -3.72 -21.93 9.34
CA ASP A 171 -4.90 -22.72 8.94
C ASP A 171 -4.61 -24.22 8.94
N ARG A 172 -3.42 -24.64 8.48
CA ARG A 172 -2.99 -26.05 8.47
C ARG A 172 -2.83 -26.63 9.88
N HIS A 173 -2.40 -25.81 10.85
CA HIS A 173 -2.16 -26.25 12.24
C HIS A 173 -3.26 -25.78 13.20
N ARG A 174 -4.38 -25.26 12.71
CA ARG A 174 -5.40 -24.60 13.56
C ARG A 174 -5.94 -25.51 14.66
N THR A 175 -6.10 -26.80 14.39
CA THR A 175 -6.54 -27.78 15.39
C THR A 175 -5.52 -27.98 16.51
N GLU A 176 -4.22 -27.98 16.16
CA GLU A 176 -3.12 -28.20 17.10
C GLU A 176 -2.82 -26.94 17.93
N LEU A 177 -2.88 -25.77 17.30
CA LEU A 177 -2.73 -24.47 17.95
C LEU A 177 -3.91 -24.18 18.90
N GLY A 178 -5.10 -24.66 18.58
CA GLY A 178 -6.32 -24.28 19.28
C GLY A 178 -6.77 -22.86 18.92
N LYS A 179 -8.05 -22.57 19.22
CA LYS A 179 -8.72 -21.35 18.75
C LYS A 179 -8.04 -20.05 19.21
N GLU A 180 -7.57 -20.02 20.46
CA GLU A 180 -7.00 -18.80 21.05
C GLU A 180 -5.61 -18.51 20.50
N ASP A 181 -4.67 -19.47 20.52
CA ASP A 181 -3.32 -19.24 19.98
C ASP A 181 -3.36 -19.03 18.45
N ALA A 182 -4.25 -19.70 17.71
CA ALA A 182 -4.42 -19.44 16.28
C ALA A 182 -4.87 -17.99 16.00
N ALA A 183 -5.86 -17.48 16.72
CA ALA A 183 -6.31 -16.09 16.55
C ALA A 183 -5.21 -15.07 16.92
N THR A 184 -4.47 -15.33 18.00
CA THR A 184 -3.32 -14.51 18.39
C THR A 184 -2.23 -14.54 17.33
N LEU A 185 -1.94 -15.70 16.73
CA LEU A 185 -0.93 -15.84 15.68
C LEU A 185 -1.35 -15.18 14.36
N GLU A 186 -2.64 -15.16 14.01
CA GLU A 186 -3.15 -14.41 12.86
C GLU A 186 -2.86 -12.91 13.00
N GLU A 187 -3.14 -12.35 14.19
CA GLU A 187 -2.84 -10.95 14.47
C GLU A 187 -1.34 -10.66 14.45
N GLN A 188 -0.52 -11.51 15.08
CA GLN A 188 0.94 -11.37 15.04
C GLN A 188 1.49 -11.47 13.61
N ALA A 189 0.95 -12.37 12.79
CA ALA A 189 1.34 -12.53 11.39
C ALA A 189 1.02 -11.26 10.57
N ASP A 190 -0.14 -10.65 10.78
CA ASP A 190 -0.51 -9.38 10.13
C ASP A 190 0.40 -8.23 10.55
N GLN A 191 0.72 -8.15 11.85
CA GLN A 191 1.59 -7.09 12.37
C GLN A 191 3.05 -7.25 11.89
N LEU A 192 3.57 -8.49 11.84
CA LEU A 192 4.90 -8.80 11.31
C LEU A 192 5.01 -8.49 9.81
N SER A 193 4.04 -8.93 9.01
CA SER A 193 4.03 -8.65 7.57
C SER A 193 3.88 -7.17 7.30
N ARG A 194 3.06 -6.45 8.08
CA ARG A 194 2.94 -4.99 7.98
C ARG A 194 4.23 -4.28 8.36
N ALA A 195 4.86 -4.61 9.49
CA ALA A 195 6.13 -3.99 9.89
C ALA A 195 7.22 -4.19 8.84
N SER A 196 7.31 -5.40 8.30
CA SER A 196 8.25 -5.75 7.23
C SER A 196 7.96 -4.97 5.94
N TYR A 197 6.69 -4.87 5.53
CA TYR A 197 6.28 -4.06 4.37
C TYR A 197 6.66 -2.58 4.54
N LEU A 198 6.39 -1.99 5.71
CA LEU A 198 6.66 -0.56 5.94
C LEU A 198 8.14 -0.21 5.77
N VAL A 199 9.03 -0.95 6.46
CA VAL A 199 10.46 -0.61 6.49
C VAL A 199 11.23 -0.99 5.23
N HIS A 200 10.73 -1.99 4.48
CA HIS A 200 11.43 -2.50 3.30
C HIS A 200 10.83 -2.02 1.97
N ILE A 201 9.55 -1.64 1.95
CA ILE A 201 8.82 -1.27 0.73
C ILE A 201 8.31 0.16 0.83
N ALA A 202 7.35 0.45 1.70
CA ALA A 202 6.65 1.74 1.72
C ALA A 202 7.59 2.93 1.91
N MET A 203 8.41 2.90 2.97
CA MET A 203 9.34 3.99 3.27
C MET A 203 10.39 4.19 2.15
N VAL A 204 10.77 3.12 1.44
CA VAL A 204 11.72 3.18 0.33
C VAL A 204 11.06 3.80 -0.90
N GLU A 205 9.83 3.40 -1.22
CA GLU A 205 9.05 3.95 -2.33
C GLU A 205 8.75 5.43 -2.12
N GLU A 206 8.39 5.84 -0.90
CA GLU A 206 8.17 7.24 -0.55
C GLU A 206 9.43 8.07 -0.72
N LYS A 207 10.60 7.53 -0.35
CA LYS A 207 11.90 8.18 -0.59
C LYS A 207 12.14 8.41 -2.08
N VAL A 208 11.92 7.39 -2.90
CA VAL A 208 12.08 7.49 -4.37
C VAL A 208 11.09 8.50 -4.95
N ARG A 209 9.82 8.46 -4.51
CA ARG A 209 8.76 9.35 -4.97
C ARG A 209 9.01 10.81 -4.57
N LEU A 210 9.50 11.06 -3.34
CA LEU A 210 9.83 12.41 -2.89
C LEU A 210 10.97 13.01 -3.72
N ARG A 211 12.01 12.20 -4.03
CA ARG A 211 13.11 12.61 -4.93
C ARG A 211 12.61 13.00 -6.31
N ALA A 212 11.79 12.15 -6.93
CA ALA A 212 11.19 12.44 -8.24
C ALA A 212 10.43 13.77 -8.21
N LEU A 213 9.58 14.00 -7.19
CA LEU A 213 8.87 15.27 -7.06
C LEU A 213 9.83 16.46 -6.95
N ILE A 214 10.89 16.37 -6.13
CA ILE A 214 11.89 17.45 -5.99
C ILE A 214 12.54 17.77 -7.35
N GLU A 215 12.83 16.77 -8.17
CA GLU A 215 13.43 16.92 -9.50
C GLU A 215 12.45 17.57 -10.50
N GLU A 216 11.15 17.26 -10.41
CA GLU A 216 10.10 17.79 -11.30
C GLU A 216 9.72 19.26 -11.01
N ALA A 217 10.13 19.79 -9.86
CA ALA A 217 9.60 21.02 -9.28
C ALA A 217 9.71 22.27 -10.18
N GLU A 218 10.83 22.44 -10.88
CA GLU A 218 11.05 23.60 -11.75
C GLU A 218 10.15 23.55 -12.99
N GLN A 219 9.91 22.35 -13.54
CA GLN A 219 8.96 22.17 -14.64
C GLN A 219 7.52 22.46 -14.18
N VAL A 220 7.16 22.06 -12.97
CA VAL A 220 5.85 22.36 -12.37
C VAL A 220 5.63 23.86 -12.22
N LYS A 221 6.63 24.61 -11.71
CA LYS A 221 6.56 26.08 -11.60
C LYS A 221 6.32 26.73 -12.97
N LYS A 222 7.08 26.32 -13.98
CA LYS A 222 6.92 26.81 -15.35
C LYS A 222 5.53 26.52 -15.90
N THR A 223 5.00 25.32 -15.67
CA THR A 223 3.64 24.94 -16.08
C THR A 223 2.58 25.85 -15.47
N LEU A 224 2.71 26.19 -14.18
CA LEU A 224 1.80 27.14 -13.52
C LEU A 224 1.90 28.55 -14.12
N ASP A 225 3.12 29.03 -14.41
CA ASP A 225 3.34 30.33 -15.04
C ASP A 225 2.73 30.41 -16.44
N ASP A 226 2.98 29.40 -17.27
CA ASP A 226 2.43 29.30 -18.61
C ASP A 226 0.89 29.20 -18.57
N TYR A 227 0.35 28.46 -17.60
CA TYR A 227 -1.10 28.34 -17.40
C TYR A 227 -1.74 29.68 -16.99
N ILE A 228 -1.16 30.38 -16.03
CA ILE A 228 -1.64 31.71 -15.59
C ILE A 228 -1.59 32.70 -16.77
N ALA A 229 -0.51 32.69 -17.55
CA ALA A 229 -0.37 33.57 -18.72
C ALA A 229 -1.44 33.28 -19.78
N ARG A 230 -1.71 32.00 -20.09
CA ARG A 230 -2.75 31.59 -21.04
C ARG A 230 -4.16 31.97 -20.57
N GLU A 231 -4.47 31.70 -19.31
CA GLU A 231 -5.77 32.07 -18.74
C GLU A 231 -5.98 33.59 -18.82
N ARG A 232 -5.00 34.40 -18.40
CA ARG A 232 -5.07 35.88 -18.52
C ARG A 232 -5.22 36.36 -19.96
N ALA A 233 -4.52 35.75 -20.92
CA ALA A 233 -4.65 36.11 -22.33
C ALA A 233 -6.03 35.77 -22.93
N SER A 234 -6.77 34.86 -22.29
CA SER A 234 -8.13 34.49 -22.67
C SER A 234 -9.22 35.32 -21.97
N GLN A 235 -8.87 36.05 -20.91
CA GLN A 235 -9.78 36.97 -20.23
C GLN A 235 -10.19 38.11 -21.17
N GLY A 236 -11.49 38.46 -21.18
CA GLY A 236 -12.07 39.49 -22.06
C GLY A 236 -12.71 38.98 -23.36
N LYS A 237 -12.65 37.68 -23.65
CA LYS A 237 -13.27 37.07 -24.85
C LYS A 237 -14.56 36.28 -24.57
N GLY A 238 -15.00 36.18 -23.32
CA GLY A 238 -16.13 35.35 -22.87
C GLY A 238 -17.14 36.08 -21.99
N LYS A 239 -18.22 35.39 -21.61
CA LYS A 239 -19.28 35.92 -20.72
C LYS A 239 -18.73 36.13 -19.30
N GLU A 240 -19.41 36.94 -18.50
CA GLU A 240 -19.03 37.24 -17.10
C GLU A 240 -18.80 35.96 -16.26
N ALA A 241 -19.64 34.93 -16.43
CA ALA A 241 -19.48 33.65 -15.75
C ALA A 241 -18.15 32.93 -16.13
N ASP A 242 -17.74 33.01 -17.40
CA ASP A 242 -16.49 32.41 -17.88
C ASP A 242 -15.29 33.19 -17.35
N GLN A 243 -15.41 34.52 -17.26
CA GLN A 243 -14.38 35.38 -16.67
C GLN A 243 -14.17 35.06 -15.20
N LYS A 244 -15.24 34.96 -14.42
CA LYS A 244 -15.19 34.57 -13.00
C LYS A 244 -14.60 33.17 -12.79
N ALA A 245 -14.94 32.22 -13.67
CA ALA A 245 -14.35 30.88 -13.62
C ALA A 245 -12.85 30.88 -13.95
N SER A 246 -12.42 31.71 -14.91
CA SER A 246 -11.00 31.91 -15.25
C SER A 246 -10.23 32.56 -14.09
N GLU A 247 -10.80 33.58 -13.44
CA GLU A 247 -10.22 34.21 -12.24
C GLU A 247 -10.01 33.19 -11.12
N ALA A 248 -11.01 32.34 -10.84
CA ALA A 248 -10.88 31.28 -9.84
C ALA A 248 -9.75 30.30 -10.17
N ARG A 249 -9.59 29.93 -11.45
CA ARG A 249 -8.50 29.06 -11.92
C ARG A 249 -7.13 29.72 -11.77
N ILE A 250 -7.01 31.01 -12.08
CA ILE A 250 -5.78 31.80 -11.89
C ILE A 250 -5.43 31.87 -10.41
N THR A 251 -6.39 32.22 -9.54
CA THR A 251 -6.18 32.31 -8.09
C THR A 251 -5.65 31.00 -7.53
N ARG A 252 -6.29 29.87 -7.85
CA ARG A 252 -5.81 28.54 -7.41
C ARG A 252 -4.38 28.26 -7.89
N ALA A 253 -4.05 28.60 -9.14
CA ALA A 253 -2.70 28.42 -9.66
C ALA A 253 -1.67 29.31 -8.95
N GLN A 254 -2.02 30.55 -8.61
CA GLN A 254 -1.16 31.47 -7.87
C GLN A 254 -0.94 31.00 -6.42
N GLU A 255 -1.99 30.55 -5.75
CA GLU A 255 -1.92 29.98 -4.40
C GLU A 255 -1.02 28.74 -4.37
N SER A 256 -1.22 27.82 -5.30
CA SER A 256 -0.38 26.63 -5.43
C SER A 256 1.09 27.02 -5.69
N LYS A 257 1.34 27.92 -6.64
CA LYS A 257 2.70 28.42 -6.94
C LYS A 257 3.38 29.01 -5.70
N ALA A 258 2.66 29.81 -4.92
CA ALA A 258 3.18 30.43 -3.70
C ALA A 258 3.57 29.41 -2.62
N GLN A 259 2.97 28.22 -2.63
CA GLN A 259 3.25 27.14 -1.66
C GLN A 259 4.40 26.21 -2.09
N ILE A 260 4.81 26.23 -3.37
CA ILE A 260 5.82 25.30 -3.89
C ILE A 260 7.15 25.42 -3.14
N ASP A 261 7.70 26.63 -3.01
CA ASP A 261 9.04 26.80 -2.40
C ASP A 261 9.08 26.37 -0.92
N GLY A 262 8.00 26.64 -0.17
CA GLY A 262 7.85 26.16 1.20
C GLY A 262 7.79 24.63 1.26
N SER A 263 6.99 24.00 0.39
CA SER A 263 6.85 22.55 0.32
C SER A 263 8.16 21.88 -0.11
N LEU A 264 8.90 22.45 -1.06
CA LEU A 264 10.21 21.96 -1.50
C LEU A 264 11.28 22.08 -0.42
N THR A 265 11.25 23.15 0.36
CA THR A 265 12.18 23.32 1.49
C THR A 265 11.99 22.20 2.50
N GLN A 266 10.73 21.91 2.87
CA GLN A 266 10.41 20.79 3.77
C GLN A 266 10.78 19.43 3.15
N ALA A 267 10.47 19.23 1.87
CA ALA A 267 10.79 18.00 1.15
C ALA A 267 12.29 17.71 1.13
N ARG A 268 13.12 18.70 0.76
CA ARG A 268 14.58 18.56 0.73
C ARG A 268 15.18 18.31 2.11
N GLU A 269 14.65 18.94 3.16
CA GLU A 269 15.07 18.68 4.53
C GLU A 269 14.71 17.26 5.00
N MET A 270 13.55 16.75 4.59
CA MET A 270 13.16 15.37 4.85
C MET A 270 14.03 14.39 4.07
N GLU A 271 14.21 14.61 2.76
CA GLU A 271 14.95 13.75 1.85
C GLU A 271 16.37 13.44 2.35
N LYS A 272 17.08 14.47 2.87
CA LYS A 272 18.41 14.33 3.50
C LYS A 272 18.45 13.30 4.63
N LYS A 273 17.33 13.11 5.34
CA LYS A 273 17.21 12.24 6.53
C LYS A 273 16.56 10.90 6.22
N MET A 274 15.86 10.76 5.09
CA MET A 274 15.11 9.55 4.76
C MET A 274 16.00 8.31 4.66
N GLU A 275 17.20 8.43 4.07
CA GLU A 275 18.13 7.30 3.94
C GLU A 275 18.52 6.73 5.32
N GLU A 276 18.94 7.59 6.23
CA GLU A 276 19.32 7.20 7.59
C GLU A 276 18.12 6.65 8.37
N ARG A 277 16.95 7.28 8.25
CA ARG A 277 15.73 6.81 8.91
C ARG A 277 15.27 5.44 8.40
N VAL A 278 15.33 5.20 7.09
CA VAL A 278 15.06 3.88 6.49
C VAL A 278 16.03 2.84 7.04
N ALA A 279 17.34 3.13 7.01
CA ALA A 279 18.35 2.20 7.53
C ALA A 279 18.14 1.92 9.04
N ALA A 280 17.82 2.95 9.82
CA ALA A 280 17.53 2.80 11.25
C ALA A 280 16.26 1.98 11.51
N ALA A 281 15.19 2.18 10.72
CA ALA A 281 13.95 1.41 10.82
C ALA A 281 14.17 -0.06 10.44
N GLN A 282 14.89 -0.33 9.35
CA GLN A 282 15.26 -1.68 8.93
C GLN A 282 16.11 -2.40 9.98
N LYS A 283 17.11 -1.70 10.56
CA LYS A 283 17.93 -2.26 11.64
C LYS A 283 17.08 -2.57 12.87
N ARG A 284 16.22 -1.64 13.31
CA ARG A 284 15.31 -1.83 14.44
C ARG A 284 14.41 -3.04 14.24
N HIS A 285 13.82 -3.18 13.06
CA HIS A 285 13.01 -4.33 12.68
C HIS A 285 13.80 -5.63 12.73
N ALA A 286 14.99 -5.66 12.11
CA ALA A 286 15.84 -6.85 12.10
C ALA A 286 16.27 -7.27 13.52
N ASP A 287 16.70 -6.32 14.35
CA ASP A 287 17.10 -6.58 15.74
C ASP A 287 15.92 -7.14 16.56
N ALA A 288 14.72 -6.54 16.43
CA ALA A 288 13.52 -6.99 17.13
C ALA A 288 13.05 -8.37 16.66
N LEU A 289 13.06 -8.63 15.35
CA LEU A 289 12.70 -9.93 14.78
C LEU A 289 13.68 -11.02 15.21
N ASN A 290 14.98 -10.73 15.19
CA ASN A 290 16.00 -11.68 15.64
C ASN A 290 15.83 -12.03 17.12
N ALA A 291 15.52 -11.04 17.96
CA ALA A 291 15.23 -11.27 19.38
C ALA A 291 13.97 -12.12 19.58
N LEU A 292 12.90 -11.84 18.83
CA LEU A 292 11.66 -12.62 18.84
C LEU A 292 11.93 -14.09 18.46
N LEU A 293 12.60 -14.32 17.32
CA LEU A 293 12.90 -15.66 16.84
C LEU A 293 13.84 -16.42 17.78
N ALA A 294 14.78 -15.73 18.44
CA ALA A 294 15.64 -16.34 19.45
C ALA A 294 14.87 -16.76 20.71
N ASP A 295 13.88 -15.97 21.17
CA ASP A 295 13.01 -16.37 22.29
C ASP A 295 12.14 -17.57 21.91
N VAL A 296 11.53 -17.55 20.73
CA VAL A 296 10.73 -18.67 20.21
C VAL A 296 11.57 -19.94 20.07
N ASP A 297 12.78 -19.85 19.49
CA ASP A 297 13.70 -20.98 19.37
C ASP A 297 14.13 -21.54 20.74
N LYS A 298 14.30 -20.68 21.74
CA LYS A 298 14.61 -21.11 23.11
C LYS A 298 13.44 -21.87 23.71
N ARG A 299 12.21 -21.37 23.57
CA ARG A 299 10.99 -22.03 24.07
C ARG A 299 10.76 -23.37 23.40
N ALA A 300 11.01 -23.49 22.09
CA ALA A 300 10.96 -24.76 21.37
C ALA A 300 11.94 -25.79 21.96
N LYS A 301 13.19 -25.38 22.24
CA LYS A 301 14.19 -26.25 22.87
C LYS A 301 13.76 -26.67 24.27
N ASP A 302 13.28 -25.73 25.08
CA ASP A 302 12.83 -25.99 26.45
C ASP A 302 11.61 -26.94 26.48
N ALA A 303 10.76 -26.90 25.44
CA ALA A 303 9.64 -27.81 25.23
C ALA A 303 10.02 -29.15 24.57
N GLY A 304 11.29 -29.36 24.20
CA GLY A 304 11.74 -30.58 23.51
C GLY A 304 11.27 -30.72 22.06
N GLN A 305 10.81 -29.63 21.45
CA GLN A 305 10.35 -29.61 20.06
C GLN A 305 11.55 -29.52 19.11
N LYS A 306 11.55 -30.33 18.05
CA LYS A 306 12.60 -30.32 17.03
C LYS A 306 12.25 -29.30 15.95
N LYS A 307 13.24 -28.52 15.51
CA LYS A 307 13.18 -27.73 14.28
C LYS A 307 13.05 -28.63 13.06
#